data_AF-A0A0F8XCR7-F1
#
_entry.id   AF-A0A0F8XCR7-F1
#
_cell.length_a   1.000
_cell.length_b   1.000
_cell.length_c   1.000
_cell.angle_alpha   90.00
_cell.angle_beta   90.00
_cell.angle_gamma   90.00
#
_symmetry.space_group_name_H-M   'P 1'
#
loop_
_entity.id
_entity.type
_entity.pdbx_description
1 polymer ?
#
loop_
_entity_poly.entity_id
_entity_poly.type
_entity_poly.pdbx_seq_one_letter_code
_entity_poly.pdbx_strand_id
1 'polypeptide(L)'
;TEAITGAYTFSGDLISSGYFQVRTTTTAALEAVANAINTAAGKVQGAMVYNTTTDIVVWAAGNADADVWVDAQGATEHSPI
;
A
#
# COMPACT_ATOMS: atom_id res chain seq x y z
N THR A 1 35.42 8.71 -0.03
CA THR A 1 34.06 8.53 -0.58
C THR A 1 33.66 9.83 -1.21
N GLU A 2 33.52 9.86 -2.53
CA GLU A 2 33.07 11.08 -3.21
C GLU A 2 31.56 11.22 -3.04
N ALA A 3 31.13 12.41 -2.60
CA ALA A 3 29.72 12.72 -2.51
C ALA A 3 29.19 13.00 -3.91
N ILE A 4 28.16 12.25 -4.28
CA ILE A 4 27.33 12.49 -5.45
C ILE A 4 26.45 13.71 -5.09
N THR A 5 26.78 14.89 -5.64
CA THR A 5 26.07 16.17 -5.39
C THR A 5 25.38 16.65 -6.68
N GLY A 6 24.04 16.74 -6.67
CA GLY A 6 23.23 17.20 -7.81
C GLY A 6 21.82 16.63 -7.80
N ALA A 7 20.97 17.08 -8.72
CA ALA A 7 19.67 16.45 -8.99
C ALA A 7 19.90 15.22 -9.90
N TYR A 8 19.50 14.04 -9.44
CA TYR A 8 19.62 12.80 -10.20
C TYR A 8 18.24 12.36 -10.68
N THR A 9 18.03 12.35 -11.99
CA THR A 9 16.85 11.75 -12.59
C THR A 9 17.22 10.32 -13.01
N PHE A 10 16.61 9.33 -12.37
CA PHE A 10 16.67 7.95 -12.83
C PHE A 10 15.54 7.74 -13.83
N SER A 11 15.90 7.51 -15.10
CA SER A 11 14.94 7.19 -16.16
C SER A 11 15.19 5.76 -16.63
N GLY A 12 14.20 4.89 -16.45
CA GLY A 12 14.21 3.51 -16.91
C GLY A 12 12.86 2.85 -16.65
N ASP A 13 12.55 1.82 -17.43
CA ASP A 13 11.36 1.00 -17.18
C ASP A 13 11.62 0.14 -15.93
N LEU A 14 10.74 0.26 -14.92
CA LEU A 14 10.83 -0.58 -13.72
C LEU A 14 10.65 -2.08 -14.03
N ILE A 15 10.04 -2.41 -15.19
CA ILE A 15 9.91 -3.77 -15.71
C ILE A 15 10.00 -3.72 -17.24
N SER A 16 10.87 -4.52 -17.87
CA SER A 16 10.90 -4.67 -19.34
C SER A 16 9.99 -5.80 -19.88
N SER A 17 9.53 -6.71 -19.02
CA SER A 17 8.49 -7.71 -19.28
C SER A 17 7.98 -8.34 -17.98
N GLY A 18 6.68 -8.58 -17.83
CA GLY A 18 6.09 -9.26 -16.68
C GLY A 18 4.81 -8.60 -16.16
N TYR A 19 4.32 -9.08 -15.01
CA TYR A 19 3.18 -8.50 -14.30
C TYR A 19 3.56 -8.21 -12.84
N PHE A 20 3.09 -7.11 -12.28
CA PHE A 20 3.12 -6.89 -10.83
C PHE A 20 1.92 -7.60 -10.20
N GLN A 21 2.17 -8.44 -9.20
CA GLN A 21 1.11 -9.04 -8.42
C GLN A 21 0.74 -8.12 -7.25
N VAL A 22 -0.52 -7.70 -7.21
CA VAL A 22 -1.07 -6.92 -6.09
C VAL A 22 -1.35 -7.88 -4.94
N ARG A 23 -1.02 -7.47 -3.70
CA ARG A 23 -1.33 -8.25 -2.51
C ARG A 23 -2.85 -8.30 -2.33
N THR A 24 -3.40 -9.48 -2.06
CA THR A 24 -4.83 -9.64 -1.79
C THR A 24 -5.07 -9.75 -0.29
N THR A 25 -6.25 -9.31 0.16
CA THR A 25 -6.68 -9.36 1.56
C THR A 25 -8.22 -9.34 1.65
N THR A 26 -8.77 -9.45 2.85
CA THR A 26 -10.22 -9.36 3.12
C THR A 26 -10.54 -8.12 3.94
N THR A 27 -11.82 -7.71 3.96
CA THR A 27 -12.29 -6.63 4.85
C THR A 27 -11.92 -6.89 6.31
N ALA A 28 -12.13 -8.10 6.81
CA ALA A 28 -11.83 -8.45 8.20
C ALA A 28 -10.33 -8.30 8.55
N ALA A 29 -9.45 -8.60 7.59
CA ALA A 29 -8.01 -8.41 7.79
C ALA A 29 -7.62 -6.93 7.76
N LEU A 30 -8.25 -6.13 6.90
CA LEU A 30 -8.04 -4.68 6.82
C LEU A 30 -8.51 -3.95 8.08
N GLU A 31 -9.62 -4.40 8.68
CA GLU A 31 -10.18 -3.80 9.91
C GLU A 31 -9.49 -4.27 11.19
N ALA A 32 -8.68 -5.34 11.16
CA ALA A 32 -7.97 -5.83 12.34
C ALA A 32 -6.60 -5.16 12.46
N VAL A 33 -6.41 -4.26 13.43
CA VAL A 33 -5.15 -3.49 13.59
C VAL A 33 -3.92 -4.37 13.76
N ALA A 34 -4.06 -5.50 14.47
CA ALA A 34 -2.97 -6.45 14.71
C ALA A 34 -2.70 -7.40 13.52
N ASN A 35 -3.48 -7.33 12.44
CA ASN A 35 -3.27 -8.17 11.27
C ASN A 35 -1.95 -7.80 10.58
N ALA A 36 -1.24 -8.80 10.07
CA ALA A 36 0.03 -8.61 9.35
C ALA A 36 -0.06 -7.58 8.21
N ILE A 37 -1.22 -7.46 7.54
CA ILE A 37 -1.43 -6.46 6.49
C ILE A 37 -1.33 -5.02 7.01
N ASN A 38 -1.66 -4.80 8.28
CA ASN A 38 -1.65 -3.49 8.92
C ASN A 38 -0.33 -3.18 9.62
N THR A 39 0.46 -4.18 10.01
CA THR A 39 1.76 -3.94 10.65
C THR A 39 2.76 -3.26 9.72
N ALA A 40 3.82 -2.65 10.26
CA ALA A 40 4.88 -1.96 9.51
C ALA A 40 5.53 -2.77 8.36
N ALA A 41 5.47 -4.11 8.37
CA ALA A 41 5.92 -4.94 7.25
C ALA A 41 4.90 -5.00 6.09
N GLY A 42 3.62 -4.90 6.42
CA GLY A 42 2.49 -4.94 5.49
C GLY A 42 2.06 -3.58 4.98
N LYS A 43 2.30 -2.51 5.75
CA LYS A 43 1.69 -1.19 5.55
C LYS A 43 2.72 -0.08 5.43
N VAL A 44 2.67 0.59 4.29
CA VAL A 44 3.41 1.82 3.98
C VAL A 44 2.42 2.72 3.23
N GLN A 45 2.50 4.03 3.41
CA GLN A 45 1.65 5.00 2.73
C GLN A 45 1.69 4.78 1.21
N GLY A 46 0.51 4.70 0.59
CA GLY A 46 0.35 4.40 -0.83
C GLY A 46 0.50 2.93 -1.19
N ALA A 47 0.74 2.03 -0.23
CA ALA A 47 0.69 0.59 -0.47
C ALA A 47 -0.71 0.20 -0.95
N MET A 48 -0.75 -0.59 -2.02
CA MET A 48 -1.97 -1.00 -2.70
C MET A 48 -2.28 -2.46 -2.39
N VAL A 49 -3.54 -2.74 -2.06
CA VAL A 49 -4.04 -4.10 -1.82
C VAL A 49 -5.41 -4.27 -2.48
N TYR A 50 -5.69 -5.49 -2.94
CA TYR A 50 -7.00 -5.86 -3.47
C TYR A 50 -7.82 -6.52 -2.37
N ASN A 51 -8.95 -5.90 -2.01
CA ASN A 51 -9.91 -6.46 -1.07
C ASN A 51 -10.84 -7.44 -1.81
N THR A 52 -10.66 -8.73 -1.57
CA THR A 52 -11.45 -9.79 -2.19
C THR A 52 -12.88 -9.91 -1.63
N THR A 53 -13.22 -9.14 -0.58
CA THR A 53 -14.58 -9.09 -0.03
C THR A 53 -15.46 -8.08 -0.75
N THR A 54 -14.90 -6.94 -1.15
CA THR A 54 -15.62 -5.84 -1.80
C THR A 54 -15.26 -5.67 -3.29
N ASP A 55 -14.32 -6.48 -3.78
CA ASP A 55 -13.80 -6.46 -5.15
C ASP A 55 -13.26 -5.09 -5.61
N ILE A 56 -12.66 -4.37 -4.66
CA ILE A 56 -12.00 -3.08 -4.92
C ILE A 56 -10.57 -3.07 -4.45
N VAL A 57 -9.79 -2.20 -5.08
CA VAL A 57 -8.44 -1.87 -4.65
C VAL A 57 -8.52 -0.73 -3.63
N VAL A 58 -7.75 -0.85 -2.56
CA VAL A 58 -7.60 0.19 -1.54
C VAL A 58 -6.12 0.51 -1.29
N TRP A 59 -5.87 1.73 -0.81
CA TRP A 59 -4.54 2.25 -0.52
C TRP A 59 -4.40 2.64 0.95
N ALA A 60 -3.24 2.36 1.54
CA ALA A 60 -2.95 2.82 2.89
C ALA A 60 -2.77 4.34 2.90
N ALA A 61 -3.56 5.05 3.70
CA ALA A 61 -3.46 6.51 3.82
C ALA A 61 -2.19 6.95 4.58
N GLY A 62 -1.65 6.07 5.42
CA GLY A 62 -0.44 6.31 6.20
C GLY A 62 0.32 5.03 6.57
N ASN A 63 1.35 5.20 7.40
CA ASN A 63 2.30 4.14 7.77
C ASN A 63 1.97 3.46 9.10
N ALA A 64 1.08 4.03 9.90
CA ALA A 64 0.72 3.47 11.19
C ALA A 64 -0.28 2.33 11.04
N ASP A 65 -0.22 1.36 11.95
CA ASP A 65 -1.07 0.18 11.90
C ASP A 65 -2.57 0.56 11.89
N ALA A 66 -2.93 1.59 12.65
CA ALA A 66 -4.29 2.12 12.77
C ALA A 66 -4.69 3.13 11.67
N ASP A 67 -3.78 3.50 10.75
CA ASP A 67 -4.15 4.43 9.67
C ASP A 67 -5.20 3.80 8.75
N VAL A 68 -6.06 4.63 8.17
CA VAL A 68 -7.16 4.13 7.33
C VAL A 68 -6.66 3.59 5.98
N TRP A 69 -7.46 2.72 5.38
CA TRP A 69 -7.39 2.37 3.97
C TRP A 69 -8.44 3.18 3.20
N VAL A 70 -8.05 3.74 2.07
CA VAL A 70 -8.88 4.60 1.23
C VAL A 70 -9.12 4.01 -0.15
N ASP A 71 -10.23 4.38 -0.78
CA ASP A 71 -10.55 4.03 -2.16
C ASP A 71 -9.82 4.92 -3.19
N ALA A 72 -10.17 4.76 -4.46
CA ALA A 72 -9.58 5.52 -5.57
C ALA A 72 -9.97 7.03 -5.55
N GLN A 73 -11.00 7.40 -4.80
CA GLN A 73 -11.46 8.77 -4.60
C GLN A 73 -10.84 9.40 -3.34
N GLY A 74 -10.08 8.62 -2.57
CA GLY A 74 -9.49 9.03 -1.30
C GLY A 74 -10.49 8.99 -0.14
N ALA A 75 -11.67 8.40 -0.32
CA ALA A 75 -12.63 8.21 0.76
C ALA A 75 -12.19 7.05 1.65
N THR A 76 -12.39 7.18 2.95
CA THR A 76 -12.12 6.12 3.92
C THR A 76 -13.05 4.93 3.70
N GLU A 77 -12.45 3.76 3.44
CA GLU A 77 -13.18 2.51 3.23
C GLU A 77 -13.02 1.56 4.43
N HIS A 78 -11.82 1.48 5.01
CA HIS A 78 -11.56 0.62 6.17
C HIS A 78 -10.75 1.36 7.24
N SER A 79 -11.18 1.23 8.49
CA SER A 79 -10.52 1.81 9.65
C SER A 79 -10.07 0.67 10.57
N PRO A 80 -8.77 0.32 10.59
CA PRO A 80 -8.27 -0.70 11.50
C PRO A 80 -8.50 -0.31 12.96
N ILE A 81 -9.02 -1.25 13.76
CA ILE A 81 -9.28 -1.11 15.20
C ILE A 81 -8.68 -2.24 16.02
#